data_AF-A8SZ99-F1
#
_entry.id   AF-A8SZ99-F1
#
_cell.length_a   1.000
_cell.length_b   1.000
_cell.length_c   1.000
_cell.angle_alpha   90.00
_cell.angle_beta   90.00
_cell.angle_gamma   90.00
#
_symmetry.space_group_name_H-M   'P 1'
#
loop_
_entity.id
_entity.type
_entity.pdbx_description
1 polymer ?
#
loop_
_entity_poly.entity_id
_entity_poly.type
_entity_poly.pdbx_seq_one_letter_code
_entity_poly.pdbx_strand_id
1 'polypeptide(L)' 'KTLIEALDAILPPSRPTDKPLRLPLQDVYKIGGIGTVPVGRVETGIMKPGMVVTFAP' A
#
# COMPACT_ATOMS: atom_id res chain seq x y z
N LYS A 1 5.23 21.61 -25.55
CA LYS A 1 4.84 20.25 -25.10
C LYS A 1 6.07 19.38 -25.08
N THR A 2 6.85 19.52 -24.01
CA THR A 2 7.93 18.58 -23.71
C THR A 2 7.33 17.25 -23.23
N LEU A 3 8.12 16.17 -23.23
CA LEU A 3 7.68 14.88 -22.70
C LEU A 3 7.29 14.99 -21.21
N ILE A 4 8.00 15.85 -20.46
CA ILE A 4 7.73 16.12 -19.04
C ILE A 4 6.36 16.78 -18.86
N GLU A 5 6.06 17.82 -19.64
CA GLU A 5 4.75 18.49 -19.61
C GLU A 5 3.59 17.54 -19.91
N ALA A 6 3.81 16.51 -20.74
CA ALA A 6 2.80 15.52 -21.05
C ALA A 6 2.56 14.53 -19.89
N LEU A 7 3.61 14.18 -19.13
CA LEU A 7 3.49 13.32 -17.95
C LEU A 7 2.80 14.06 -16.79
N ASP A 8 3.16 15.32 -16.56
CA ASP A 8 2.55 16.15 -15.51
C ASP A 8 1.07 16.49 -15.80
N ALA A 9 0.67 16.44 -17.07
CA ALA A 9 -0.72 16.63 -17.48
C ALA A 9 -1.64 15.42 -17.15
N ILE A 10 -1.08 14.27 -16.76
CA ILE A 10 -1.86 13.09 -16.38
C ILE A 10 -2.43 13.30 -14.97
N LEU A 11 -3.76 13.36 -14.86
CA LEU A 11 -4.43 13.42 -13.57
C LEU A 11 -4.23 12.12 -12.80
N PRO A 12 -3.84 12.19 -11.51
CA PRO A 12 -3.68 10.99 -10.70
C PRO A 12 -5.04 10.30 -10.50
N PRO A 13 -5.08 8.96 -10.48
CA PRO A 13 -6.32 8.23 -10.24
C PRO A 13 -6.82 8.44 -8.80
N SER A 14 -8.14 8.39 -8.63
CA SER A 14 -8.75 8.42 -7.30
C SER A 14 -8.35 7.18 -6.50
N ARG A 15 -7.89 7.39 -5.25
CA ARG A 15 -7.49 6.30 -4.36
C ARG A 15 -8.72 5.77 -3.60
N PRO A 16 -8.96 4.45 -3.58
CA PRO A 16 -10.13 3.86 -2.93
C PRO A 16 -9.94 3.77 -1.40
N THR A 17 -10.01 4.90 -0.70
CA THR A 17 -9.84 4.98 0.77
C THR A 17 -11.07 4.50 1.54
N ASP A 18 -12.26 4.58 0.94
CA ASP A 18 -13.53 4.21 1.59
C ASP A 18 -13.80 2.70 1.57
N LYS A 19 -13.01 1.95 0.79
CA LYS A 19 -13.11 0.49 0.70
C LYS A 19 -12.38 -0.17 1.88
N PRO A 20 -12.76 -1.40 2.28
CA PRO A 20 -12.05 -2.15 3.30
C PRO A 20 -10.56 -2.32 2.98
N LEU A 21 -9.71 -2.42 4.01
CA LEU A 21 -8.27 -2.60 3.85
C LEU A 21 -7.96 -3.88 3.05
N ARG A 22 -7.18 -3.74 1.96
CA ARG A 22 -6.52 -4.86 1.27
C ARG A 22 -5.08 -4.50 0.98
N LEU A 23 -4.17 -5.33 1.47
CA LEU A 23 -2.73 -5.19 1.34
C LEU A 23 -2.15 -6.53 0.89
N PRO A 24 -1.95 -6.75 -0.41
CA PRO A 24 -1.24 -7.92 -0.92
C PRO A 24 0.21 -7.92 -0.45
N LEU A 25 0.66 -9.04 0.11
CA LEU A 25 2.04 -9.20 0.54
C LEU A 25 2.94 -9.43 -0.67
N GLN A 26 4.00 -8.63 -0.76
CA GLN A 26 5.08 -8.80 -1.73
C GLN A 26 6.18 -9.68 -1.13
N ASP A 27 6.65 -9.29 0.05
CA ASP A 27 7.74 -9.97 0.75
C ASP A 27 7.47 -9.98 2.26
N VAL A 28 8.11 -10.94 2.94
CA VAL A 28 8.07 -11.05 4.40
C VAL A 28 9.49 -11.18 4.92
N TYR A 29 9.91 -10.24 5.75
CA TYR A 29 11.24 -10.23 6.36
C TYR A 29 11.17 -10.57 7.85
N LYS A 30 12.25 -11.15 8.38
CA LYS A 30 12.45 -11.32 9.81
C LYS A 30 13.64 -10.47 10.25
N ILE A 31 13.36 -9.38 10.95
CA ILE A 31 14.37 -8.42 11.39
C ILE A 31 14.63 -8.63 12.89
N GLY A 32 15.89 -8.90 13.24
CA GLY A 32 16.30 -9.09 14.64
C GLY A 32 15.95 -7.86 15.49
N GLY A 33 15.32 -8.07 16.65
CA GLY A 33 14.88 -7.00 17.55
C GLY A 33 13.54 -6.32 17.21
N ILE A 34 13.01 -6.52 16.00
CA ILE A 34 11.69 -5.98 15.58
C ILE A 34 10.65 -7.11 15.46
N GLY A 35 11.04 -8.23 14.85
CA GLY A 35 10.16 -9.36 14.58
C GLY A 35 9.89 -9.55 13.08
N THR A 36 8.68 -9.99 12.75
CA THR A 36 8.24 -10.24 11.37
C THR A 36 7.71 -8.95 10.75
N VAL A 37 8.23 -8.58 9.59
CA VAL A 37 7.89 -7.35 8.87
C VAL A 37 7.36 -7.73 7.48
N PRO A 38 6.03 -7.78 7.29
CA PRO A 38 5.43 -7.93 5.97
C PRO A 38 5.51 -6.61 5.18
N VAL A 39 5.80 -6.70 3.89
CA VAL A 39 5.87 -5.55 2.98
C VAL A 39 4.90 -5.76 1.82
N GLY A 40 4.21 -4.69 1.43
CA GLY A 40 3.26 -4.74 0.32
C GLY A 40 2.63 -3.37 0.05
N ARG A 41 1.90 -3.28 -1.07
CA ARG A 41 1.18 -2.07 -1.46
C ARG A 41 -0.24 -2.10 -0.91
N VAL A 42 -0.68 -1.00 -0.31
CA VAL A 42 -2.08 -0.82 0.06
C VAL A 42 -2.88 -0.56 -1.21
N GLU A 43 -3.69 -1.53 -1.63
CA GLU A 43 -4.52 -1.41 -2.83
C GLU A 43 -5.86 -0.72 -2.52
N THR A 44 -6.42 -0.96 -1.33
CA THR A 44 -7.67 -0.34 -0.87
C THR A 44 -7.65 -0.09 0.63
N GLY A 45 -8.40 0.91 1.09
CA GLY A 45 -8.53 1.28 2.50
C GLY A 45 -7.32 2.03 3.07
N ILE A 46 -7.24 2.10 4.40
CA ILE A 46 -6.21 2.82 5.14
C ILE A 46 -5.62 1.89 6.20
N MET A 47 -4.30 1.93 6.38
CA MET A 47 -3.58 1.19 7.42
C MET A 47 -3.01 2.16 8.45
N LYS A 48 -3.20 1.85 9.74
CA LYS A 48 -2.69 2.63 10.88
C LYS A 48 -2.11 1.70 11.95
N PRO A 49 -1.12 2.15 12.74
CA PRO A 49 -0.65 1.38 13.89
C PRO A 49 -1.77 1.04 14.87
N GLY A 50 -1.74 -0.15 15.45
CA GLY A 50 -2.72 -0.63 16.44
C GLY A 50 -4.01 -1.24 15.86
N MET A 51 -4.17 -1.27 14.54
CA MET A 51 -5.28 -1.99 13.91
C MET A 51 -5.13 -3.50 14.06
N VAL A 52 -6.22 -4.18 14.41
CA VAL A 52 -6.30 -5.65 14.33
C VAL A 52 -6.53 -6.01 12.86
N VAL A 53 -5.62 -6.79 12.27
CA VAL A 53 -5.66 -7.19 10.86
C VAL A 53 -5.75 -8.71 10.73
N THR A 54 -6.27 -9.19 9.60
CA THR A 54 -6.38 -10.61 9.28
C THR A 54 -5.63 -10.88 7.98
N PHE A 55 -4.76 -11.89 7.99
CA PHE A 55 -4.10 -12.40 6.79
C PHE A 55 -4.96 -13.50 6.18
N ALA A 56 -5.43 -13.26 4.96
CA ALA A 56 -6.11 -14.27 4.15
C ALA A 56 -5.08 -14.97 3.24
N PRO A 57 -5.29 -16.25 2.89
CA PRO A 57 -4.51 -16.94 1.86
C PRO A 57 -4.75 -16.34 0.47
#